data_AF-A0A356XGN6-F1
#
_entry.id   AF-A0A356XGN6-F1
#
_cell.length_a   1.000
_cell.length_b   1.000
_cell.length_c   1.000
_cell.angle_alpha   90.00
_cell.angle_beta   90.00
_cell.angle_gamma   90.00
#
_symmetry.space_group_name_H-M   'P 1'
#
loop_
_entity.id
_entity.type
_entity.pdbx_description
1 polymer ?
#
loop_
_entity_poly.entity_id
_entity_poly.type
_entity_poly.pdbx_seq_one_letter_code
_entity_poly.pdbx_strand_id
1 'polypeptide(L)'
;MKKVLLLGDSIRISYMPLVKEKLADIAEVTGPADNCRFSAYTLWNVNAWIREAGNPDVIHWNNGIWDVFHLAPETGIFTPLEYYLYNLKRILVQLRKTGAVILWATTTPVWTPHPNLDNGEIDAYNRKALQLMQQEGIGVNDLNARVKQDPAAFISADRLHLSEEGKEVCAIQVAERIRNLPLFKE
;
A
#
# COMPACT_ATOMS: atom_id res chain seq x y z
N MET A 1 15.13 10.94 -15.33
CA MET A 1 13.86 10.18 -15.25
C MET A 1 13.30 10.36 -13.85
N LYS A 2 11.99 10.50 -13.68
CA LYS A 2 11.37 10.66 -12.36
C LYS A 2 11.53 9.37 -11.55
N LYS A 3 11.64 9.47 -10.23
CA LYS A 3 11.77 8.34 -9.32
C LYS A 3 10.49 8.07 -8.55
N VAL A 4 10.04 6.82 -8.58
CA VAL A 4 8.86 6.34 -7.86
C VAL A 4 9.31 5.33 -6.82
N LEU A 5 8.98 5.59 -5.56
CA LEU A 5 9.18 4.67 -4.45
C LEU A 5 7.85 4.00 -4.09
N LEU A 6 7.78 2.68 -4.19
CA LEU A 6 6.66 1.88 -3.68
C LEU A 6 7.01 1.34 -2.29
N LEU A 7 6.20 1.67 -1.29
CA LEU A 7 6.31 1.18 0.08
C LEU A 7 5.09 0.35 0.45
N GLY A 8 5.30 -0.77 1.11
CA GLY A 8 4.21 -1.60 1.61
C GLY A 8 4.57 -3.06 1.62
N ASP A 9 3.58 -3.87 1.95
CA ASP A 9 3.81 -5.26 2.32
C ASP A 9 4.04 -6.24 1.17
N SER A 10 3.95 -7.54 1.45
CA SER A 10 4.15 -8.60 0.47
C SER A 10 3.21 -8.43 -0.72
N ILE A 11 2.03 -7.84 -0.55
CA ILE A 11 1.14 -7.49 -1.65
C ILE A 11 1.82 -6.50 -2.59
N ARG A 12 2.44 -5.44 -2.06
CA ARG A 12 3.20 -4.47 -2.86
C ARG A 12 4.38 -5.10 -3.58
N ILE A 13 5.12 -5.97 -2.90
CA ILE A 13 6.26 -6.69 -3.52
C ILE A 13 5.78 -7.48 -4.74
N SER A 14 4.62 -8.14 -4.63
CA SER A 14 4.12 -9.04 -5.68
C SER A 14 3.83 -8.35 -7.01
N TYR A 15 3.29 -7.13 -7.01
CA TYR A 15 2.94 -6.40 -8.24
C TYR A 15 4.00 -5.39 -8.69
N MET A 16 4.99 -5.07 -7.85
CA MET A 16 6.00 -4.05 -8.16
C MET A 16 6.76 -4.30 -9.49
N PRO A 17 7.17 -5.53 -9.85
CA PRO A 17 7.83 -5.77 -11.14
C PRO A 17 6.99 -5.33 -12.33
N LEU A 18 5.68 -5.60 -12.30
CA LEU A 18 4.75 -5.20 -13.37
C LEU A 18 4.55 -3.68 -13.40
N VAL A 19 4.57 -3.01 -12.24
CA VAL A 19 4.56 -1.53 -12.19
C VAL A 19 5.83 -0.95 -12.80
N LYS A 20 7.01 -1.57 -12.56
CA LYS A 20 8.28 -1.16 -13.19
C LYS A 20 8.17 -1.22 -14.71
N GLU A 21 7.67 -2.32 -15.25
CA GLU A 21 7.49 -2.50 -16.70
C GLU A 21 6.55 -1.44 -17.30
N LYS A 22 5.38 -1.21 -16.67
CA LYS A 22 4.34 -0.29 -17.17
C LYS A 22 4.71 1.20 -17.09
N LEU A 23 5.73 1.54 -16.30
CA LEU A 23 6.22 2.90 -16.14
C LEU A 23 7.63 3.11 -16.70
N ALA A 24 8.24 2.08 -17.32
CA ALA A 24 9.62 2.11 -17.79
C ALA A 24 9.93 3.24 -18.80
N ASP A 25 8.90 3.74 -19.49
CA ASP A 25 8.99 4.86 -20.42
C ASP A 25 9.06 6.24 -19.74
N ILE A 26 8.59 6.37 -18.49
CA ILE A 26 8.45 7.68 -17.81
C ILE A 26 9.09 7.77 -16.42
N ALA A 27 9.30 6.65 -15.73
CA ALA A 27 9.78 6.64 -14.36
C ALA A 27 10.65 5.43 -14.03
N GLU A 28 11.63 5.65 -13.16
CA GLU A 28 12.35 4.59 -12.47
C GLU A 28 11.56 4.21 -11.21
N VAL A 29 11.08 2.96 -11.14
CA VAL A 29 10.31 2.46 -10.00
C VAL A 29 11.21 1.59 -9.12
N THR A 30 11.24 1.90 -7.83
CA THR A 30 12.00 1.17 -6.81
C THR A 30 11.17 0.95 -5.54
N GLY A 31 11.71 0.14 -4.63
CA GLY A 31 11.12 -0.15 -3.34
C GLY A 31 12.01 -1.10 -2.55
N PRO A 32 11.91 -1.09 -1.20
CA PRO A 32 12.69 -2.01 -0.39
C PRO A 32 12.29 -3.44 -0.70
N ALA A 33 13.28 -4.35 -0.68
CA ALA A 33 13.06 -5.79 -0.74
C ALA A 33 12.36 -6.33 0.52
N ASP A 34 12.38 -5.56 1.61
CA ASP A 34 11.70 -5.90 2.85
C ASP A 34 10.17 -5.86 2.69
N ASN A 35 9.50 -6.77 3.41
CA ASN A 35 8.05 -6.87 3.46
C ASN A 35 7.41 -5.67 4.19
N CYS A 36 8.12 -4.73 4.81
CA CYS A 36 7.58 -3.52 5.47
C CYS A 36 6.54 -3.71 6.61
N ARG A 37 5.87 -4.87 6.67
CA ARG A 37 4.97 -5.41 7.69
C ARG A 37 3.90 -4.41 8.12
N PHE A 38 3.65 -4.37 9.43
CA PHE A 38 2.70 -3.48 10.08
C PHE A 38 3.22 -2.04 10.15
N SER A 39 2.32 -1.10 10.36
CA SER A 39 2.59 0.34 10.37
C SER A 39 3.73 0.75 11.31
N ALA A 40 3.83 0.21 12.53
CA ALA A 40 4.93 0.57 13.45
C ALA A 40 6.31 0.11 12.94
N TYR A 41 6.40 -1.05 12.27
CA TYR A 41 7.64 -1.50 11.63
C TYR A 41 8.03 -0.60 10.46
N THR A 42 7.05 -0.20 9.65
CA THR A 42 7.29 0.79 8.59
C THR A 42 7.74 2.13 9.17
N LEU A 43 7.10 2.64 10.22
CA LEU A 43 7.49 3.89 10.88
C LEU A 43 8.95 3.87 11.35
N TRP A 44 9.41 2.74 11.89
CA TRP A 44 10.79 2.59 12.35
C TRP A 44 11.79 2.69 11.19
N ASN A 45 11.47 2.07 10.04
CA ASN A 45 12.42 1.87 8.94
C ASN A 45 12.29 2.88 7.78
N VAL A 46 11.18 3.62 7.69
CA VAL A 46 10.84 4.43 6.50
C VAL A 46 11.94 5.40 6.09
N ASN A 47 12.63 6.02 7.04
CA ASN A 47 13.73 6.95 6.75
C ASN A 47 14.94 6.23 6.11
N ALA A 48 15.20 4.97 6.45
CA ALA A 48 16.26 4.20 5.81
C ALA A 48 15.90 3.88 4.36
N TRP A 49 14.67 3.42 4.12
CA TRP A 49 14.19 3.09 2.77
C TRP A 49 14.11 4.32 1.85
N ILE A 50 13.71 5.49 2.37
CA ILE A 50 13.74 6.74 1.61
C ILE A 50 15.18 7.09 1.19
N ARG A 51 16.15 6.96 2.10
CA ARG A 51 17.57 7.24 1.79
C ARG A 51 18.12 6.29 0.73
N GLU A 52 17.80 5.00 0.84
CA GLU A 52 18.18 3.99 -0.13
C GLU A 52 17.60 4.27 -1.52
N ALA A 53 16.35 4.75 -1.59
CA ALA A 53 15.70 5.14 -2.85
C ALA A 53 16.33 6.38 -3.51
N GLY A 54 17.10 7.19 -2.77
CA GLY A 54 17.84 8.33 -3.33
C GLY A 54 16.94 9.45 -3.87
N ASN A 55 16.08 9.99 -3.00
CA ASN A 55 15.16 11.12 -3.23
C ASN A 55 14.06 10.86 -4.28
N PRO A 56 12.95 10.19 -3.90
CA PRO A 56 11.85 9.92 -4.81
C PRO A 56 11.03 11.18 -5.16
N ASP A 57 10.54 11.28 -6.39
CA ASP A 57 9.56 12.29 -6.81
C ASP A 57 8.13 11.89 -6.41
N VAL A 58 7.86 10.57 -6.34
CA VAL A 58 6.57 10.00 -5.97
C VAL A 58 6.76 8.90 -4.95
N ILE A 59 5.92 8.88 -3.92
CA ILE A 59 5.84 7.78 -2.95
C ILE A 59 4.43 7.20 -3.00
N HIS A 60 4.29 5.95 -3.44
CA HIS A 60 3.06 5.18 -3.31
C HIS A 60 3.20 4.23 -2.12
N TRP A 61 2.29 4.30 -1.16
CA TRP A 61 2.48 3.66 0.13
C TRP A 61 1.20 2.99 0.66
N ASN A 62 1.33 1.77 1.20
CA ASN A 62 0.32 1.10 2.02
C ASN A 62 0.94 0.44 3.26
N ASN A 63 0.17 0.37 4.35
CA ASN A 63 0.28 -0.64 5.41
C ASN A 63 -1.15 -0.99 5.84
N GLY A 64 -1.44 -2.25 6.14
CA GLY A 64 -2.66 -2.57 6.88
C GLY A 64 -2.99 -4.05 7.03
N ILE A 65 -2.55 -4.94 6.12
CA ILE A 65 -2.82 -6.39 6.26
C ILE A 65 -2.23 -6.92 7.56
N TRP A 66 -0.96 -6.60 7.82
CA TRP A 66 -0.29 -6.99 9.06
C TRP A 66 -0.90 -6.32 10.30
N ASP A 67 -1.42 -5.11 10.15
CA ASP A 67 -2.02 -4.35 11.26
C ASP A 67 -3.36 -4.96 11.68
N VAL A 68 -4.18 -5.42 10.73
CA VAL A 68 -5.50 -6.04 10.97
C VAL A 68 -5.44 -7.54 11.21
N PHE A 69 -4.26 -8.15 11.15
CA PHE A 69 -4.10 -9.60 11.33
C PHE A 69 -4.39 -10.03 12.77
N HIS A 70 -5.08 -11.14 12.95
CA HIS A 70 -5.29 -11.77 14.27
C HIS A 70 -4.25 -12.88 14.47
N LEU A 71 -3.24 -12.64 15.31
CA LEU A 71 -2.22 -13.66 15.61
C LEU A 71 -2.83 -14.90 16.29
N ALA A 72 -3.75 -14.67 17.22
CA ALA A 72 -4.56 -15.68 17.87
C ALA A 72 -5.94 -15.08 18.20
N PRO A 73 -7.01 -15.88 18.24
CA PRO A 73 -8.35 -15.39 18.56
C PRO A 73 -8.43 -14.58 19.86
N GLU A 74 -7.60 -14.93 20.85
CA GLU A 74 -7.60 -14.33 22.20
C GLU A 74 -6.90 -12.97 22.25
N THR A 75 -6.00 -12.68 21.31
CA THR A 75 -5.24 -11.42 21.27
C THR A 75 -5.94 -10.33 20.47
N GLY A 76 -6.90 -10.72 19.62
CA GLY A 76 -7.58 -9.82 18.68
C GLY A 76 -6.65 -9.26 17.60
N ILE A 77 -7.05 -8.13 17.02
CA ILE A 77 -6.31 -7.42 15.97
C ILE A 77 -4.94 -6.99 16.47
N PHE A 78 -3.90 -7.29 15.67
CA PHE A 78 -2.50 -7.04 16.02
C PHE A 78 -2.18 -5.58 16.33
N THR A 79 -2.69 -4.63 15.54
CA THR A 79 -2.52 -3.18 15.76
C THR A 79 -3.89 -2.53 15.95
N PRO A 80 -4.24 -2.13 17.19
CA PRO A 80 -5.50 -1.43 17.43
C PRO A 80 -5.62 -0.16 16.58
N LEU A 81 -6.84 0.17 16.19
CA LEU A 81 -7.13 1.18 15.17
C LEU A 81 -6.51 2.55 15.50
N GLU A 82 -6.56 2.98 16.76
CA GLU A 82 -5.96 4.25 17.19
C GLU A 82 -4.44 4.28 17.00
N TYR A 83 -3.76 3.17 17.26
CA TYR A 83 -2.32 3.04 17.04
C TYR A 83 -1.99 2.98 15.55
N TYR A 84 -2.79 2.28 14.75
CA TYR A 84 -2.64 2.25 13.30
C TYR A 84 -2.71 3.68 12.73
N LEU A 85 -3.77 4.44 13.05
CA LEU A 85 -3.92 5.82 12.58
C LEU A 85 -2.81 6.74 13.12
N TYR A 86 -2.39 6.55 14.36
CA TYR A 86 -1.27 7.29 14.94
C TYR A 86 0.04 7.02 14.18
N ASN A 87 0.32 5.77 13.85
CA ASN A 87 1.49 5.39 13.06
C ASN A 87 1.40 5.97 11.65
N LEU A 88 0.24 5.89 10.99
CA LEU A 88 0.07 6.45 9.64
C LEU A 88 0.40 7.95 9.60
N LYS A 89 -0.08 8.72 10.58
CA LYS A 89 0.25 10.15 10.71
C LYS A 89 1.76 10.39 10.82
N ARG A 90 2.45 9.59 11.64
CA ARG A 90 3.90 9.76 11.86
C ARG A 90 4.74 9.32 10.65
N ILE A 91 4.30 8.29 9.94
CA ILE A 91 4.91 7.89 8.67
C ILE A 91 4.75 9.02 7.67
N LEU A 92 3.53 9.56 7.53
CA LEU A 92 3.26 10.68 6.62
C LEU A 92 4.15 11.91 6.91
N VAL A 93 4.42 12.21 8.18
CA VAL A 93 5.38 13.28 8.55
C VAL A 93 6.79 12.99 8.00
N GLN A 94 7.25 11.74 7.98
CA GLN A 94 8.54 11.42 7.37
C GLN A 94 8.48 11.50 5.85
N LEU A 95 7.41 10.96 5.23
CA LEU A 95 7.24 11.00 3.78
C LEU A 95 7.22 12.45 3.26
N ARG A 96 6.53 13.37 3.94
CA ARG A 96 6.46 14.78 3.52
C ARG A 96 7.82 15.50 3.50
N LYS A 97 8.80 15.05 4.29
CA LYS A 97 10.14 15.65 4.31
C LYS A 97 10.90 15.48 3.00
N THR A 98 10.48 14.54 2.14
CA THR A 98 11.12 14.34 0.82
C THR A 98 10.68 15.37 -0.21
N GLY A 99 9.54 16.05 0.01
CA GLY A 99 8.90 16.88 -1.01
C GLY A 99 8.24 16.08 -2.15
N ALA A 100 8.21 14.75 -2.05
CA ALA A 100 7.57 13.88 -3.04
C ALA A 100 6.05 14.06 -3.07
N VAL A 101 5.44 13.76 -4.21
CA VAL A 101 3.99 13.54 -4.29
C VAL A 101 3.66 12.21 -3.62
N ILE A 102 2.76 12.23 -2.63
CA ILE A 102 2.40 11.04 -1.84
C ILE A 102 1.04 10.52 -2.28
N LEU A 103 0.98 9.22 -2.56
CA LEU A 103 -0.25 8.47 -2.78
C LEU A 103 -0.35 7.36 -1.73
N TRP A 104 -1.48 7.31 -1.02
CA TRP A 104 -1.79 6.22 -0.12
C TRP A 104 -2.69 5.20 -0.81
N ALA A 105 -2.40 3.91 -0.68
CA ALA A 105 -3.29 2.85 -1.14
C ALA A 105 -4.06 2.21 0.01
N THR A 106 -5.32 1.86 -0.26
CA THR A 106 -6.13 1.04 0.66
C THR A 106 -5.61 -0.38 0.73
N THR A 107 -5.75 -1.02 1.88
CA THR A 107 -5.45 -2.45 2.07
C THR A 107 -6.42 -3.33 1.28
N THR A 108 -5.90 -4.28 0.51
CA THR A 108 -6.69 -5.21 -0.33
C THR A 108 -7.54 -6.17 0.52
N PRO A 109 -8.67 -6.69 -0.01
CA PRO A 109 -9.47 -7.70 0.67
C PRO A 109 -8.76 -9.07 0.70
N VAL A 110 -9.34 -9.99 1.46
CA VAL A 110 -9.00 -11.42 1.48
C VAL A 110 -10.13 -12.27 0.93
N TRP A 111 -9.84 -13.52 0.55
CA TRP A 111 -10.89 -14.48 0.22
C TRP A 111 -11.50 -15.04 1.51
N THR A 112 -12.78 -14.73 1.75
CA THR A 112 -13.53 -15.18 2.93
C THR A 112 -14.04 -16.63 2.75
N PRO A 113 -13.93 -17.50 3.77
CA PRO A 113 -13.35 -17.25 5.09
C PRO A 113 -11.82 -17.30 5.08
N HIS A 114 -11.19 -16.35 5.79
CA HIS A 114 -9.76 -16.36 6.10
C HIS A 114 -9.59 -16.57 7.61
N PRO A 115 -8.64 -17.41 8.07
CA PRO A 115 -8.52 -17.78 9.49
C PRO A 115 -8.14 -16.62 10.41
N ASN A 116 -7.42 -15.62 9.89
CA ASN A 116 -6.82 -14.54 10.70
C ASN A 116 -7.19 -13.12 10.25
N LEU A 117 -8.05 -12.98 9.23
CA LEU A 117 -8.36 -11.69 8.61
C LEU A 117 -9.85 -11.65 8.29
N ASP A 118 -10.48 -10.51 8.54
CA ASP A 118 -11.87 -10.25 8.19
C ASP A 118 -11.98 -9.02 7.27
N ASN A 119 -12.80 -9.16 6.22
CA ASN A 119 -12.99 -8.06 5.27
C ASN A 119 -13.76 -6.88 5.88
N GLY A 120 -14.62 -7.10 6.89
CA GLY A 120 -15.29 -6.04 7.62
C GLY A 120 -14.34 -5.19 8.46
N GLU A 121 -13.35 -5.82 9.10
CA GLU A 121 -12.26 -5.14 9.82
C GLU A 121 -11.33 -4.39 8.88
N ILE A 122 -10.89 -5.02 7.78
CA ILE A 122 -10.11 -4.36 6.71
C ILE A 122 -10.84 -3.11 6.22
N ASP A 123 -12.14 -3.21 5.97
CA ASP A 123 -12.95 -2.08 5.51
C ASP A 123 -13.10 -1.00 6.57
N ALA A 124 -13.22 -1.36 7.85
CA ALA A 124 -13.27 -0.41 8.94
C ALA A 124 -11.96 0.40 9.06
N TYR A 125 -10.81 -0.27 8.93
CA TYR A 125 -9.50 0.37 8.94
C TYR A 125 -9.30 1.26 7.71
N ASN A 126 -9.62 0.75 6.52
CA ASN A 126 -9.57 1.51 5.27
C ASN A 126 -10.42 2.78 5.34
N ARG A 127 -11.66 2.71 5.85
CA ARG A 127 -12.53 3.89 6.00
C ARG A 127 -11.90 4.97 6.88
N LYS A 128 -11.30 4.57 8.00
CA LYS A 128 -10.68 5.51 8.95
C LYS A 128 -9.37 6.10 8.43
N ALA A 129 -8.55 5.28 7.77
CA ALA A 129 -7.35 5.75 7.10
C ALA A 129 -7.68 6.67 5.91
N LEU A 130 -8.74 6.37 5.14
CA LEU A 130 -9.23 7.25 4.08
C LEU A 130 -9.65 8.62 4.63
N GLN A 131 -10.42 8.66 5.72
CA GLN A 131 -10.78 9.92 6.39
C GLN A 131 -9.54 10.72 6.80
N LEU A 132 -8.52 10.03 7.34
CA LEU A 132 -7.24 10.66 7.66
C LEU A 132 -6.53 11.22 6.42
N MET A 133 -6.40 10.42 5.35
CA MET A 133 -5.74 10.87 4.12
C MET A 133 -6.45 12.07 3.49
N GLN A 134 -7.79 12.09 3.52
CA GLN A 134 -8.57 13.24 3.07
C GLN A 134 -8.30 14.50 3.89
N GLN A 135 -8.27 14.39 5.23
CA GLN A 135 -7.92 15.50 6.12
C GLN A 135 -6.51 16.04 5.86
N GLU A 136 -5.59 15.16 5.47
CA GLU A 136 -4.19 15.48 5.20
C GLU A 136 -3.92 15.87 3.73
N GLY A 137 -4.96 15.91 2.88
CA GLY A 137 -4.82 16.25 1.46
C GLY A 137 -3.99 15.25 0.65
N ILE A 138 -3.96 13.98 1.06
CA ILE A 138 -3.20 12.91 0.42
C ILE A 138 -4.06 12.19 -0.62
N GLY A 139 -3.50 12.01 -1.82
CA GLY A 139 -4.18 11.28 -2.88
C GLY A 139 -4.32 9.80 -2.54
N VAL A 140 -5.44 9.20 -2.95
CA VAL A 140 -5.76 7.79 -2.65
C VAL A 140 -5.80 6.94 -3.92
N ASN A 141 -5.26 5.73 -3.81
CA ASN A 141 -5.40 4.64 -4.77
C ASN A 141 -6.18 3.48 -4.12
N ASP A 142 -7.46 3.33 -4.46
CA ASP A 142 -8.34 2.33 -3.86
C ASP A 142 -8.15 0.94 -4.51
N LEU A 143 -7.10 0.23 -4.07
CA LEU A 143 -6.84 -1.15 -4.47
C LEU A 143 -7.84 -2.13 -3.84
N ASN A 144 -8.47 -1.77 -2.72
CA ASN A 144 -9.46 -2.62 -2.07
C ASN A 144 -10.69 -2.78 -2.97
N ALA A 145 -11.27 -1.67 -3.40
CA ALA A 145 -12.40 -1.65 -4.32
C ALA A 145 -12.05 -2.34 -5.64
N ARG A 146 -10.82 -2.20 -6.13
CA ARG A 146 -10.37 -2.86 -7.37
C ARG A 146 -10.37 -4.37 -7.25
N VAL A 147 -9.70 -4.91 -6.24
CA VAL A 147 -9.60 -6.37 -6.05
C VAL A 147 -10.98 -6.97 -5.72
N LYS A 148 -11.87 -6.21 -5.06
CA LYS A 148 -13.24 -6.63 -4.79
C LYS A 148 -14.13 -6.83 -6.02
N GLN A 149 -13.71 -6.37 -7.21
CA GLN A 149 -14.49 -6.55 -8.43
C GLN A 149 -14.57 -8.02 -8.85
N ASP A 150 -13.50 -8.78 -8.64
CA ASP A 150 -13.49 -10.23 -8.85
C ASP A 150 -12.49 -10.92 -7.90
N PRO A 151 -12.86 -11.12 -6.62
CA PRO A 151 -11.97 -11.73 -5.64
C PRO A 151 -11.53 -13.16 -6.02
N ALA A 152 -12.38 -13.89 -6.73
CA ALA A 152 -12.08 -15.27 -7.13
C ALA A 152 -11.00 -15.32 -8.21
N ALA A 153 -10.95 -14.32 -9.09
CA ALA A 153 -9.89 -14.20 -10.07
C ALA A 153 -8.63 -13.52 -9.51
N PHE A 154 -8.76 -12.53 -8.61
CA PHE A 154 -7.66 -11.66 -8.21
C PHE A 154 -6.92 -12.08 -6.94
N ILE A 155 -7.49 -13.00 -6.16
CA ILE A 155 -6.86 -13.52 -4.93
C ILE A 155 -6.47 -14.97 -5.16
N SER A 156 -5.24 -15.32 -4.77
CA SER A 156 -4.69 -16.66 -4.95
C SER A 156 -5.35 -17.68 -4.03
N ALA A 157 -5.03 -18.96 -4.24
CA ALA A 157 -5.52 -20.07 -3.42
C ALA A 157 -5.13 -19.96 -1.93
N ASP A 158 -4.10 -19.16 -1.59
CA ASP A 158 -3.73 -18.87 -0.19
C ASP A 158 -4.67 -17.89 0.52
N ARG A 159 -5.67 -17.38 -0.21
CA ARG A 159 -6.75 -16.50 0.27
C ARG A 159 -6.30 -15.10 0.70
N LEU A 160 -5.05 -14.73 0.46
CA LEU A 160 -4.45 -13.47 0.90
C LEU A 160 -3.71 -12.75 -0.21
N HIS A 161 -2.73 -13.43 -0.82
CA HIS A 161 -1.89 -12.82 -1.84
C HIS A 161 -2.62 -12.77 -3.18
N LEU A 162 -2.22 -11.83 -4.02
CA LEU A 162 -2.77 -11.68 -5.35
C LEU A 162 -2.39 -12.87 -6.24
N SER A 163 -3.34 -13.33 -7.06
CA SER A 163 -3.06 -14.19 -8.22
C SER A 163 -2.24 -13.43 -9.27
N GLU A 164 -1.81 -14.08 -10.36
CA GLU A 164 -1.13 -13.37 -11.46
C GLU A 164 -2.04 -12.29 -12.07
N GLU A 165 -3.31 -12.59 -12.26
CA GLU A 165 -4.32 -11.64 -12.73
C GLU A 165 -4.52 -10.49 -11.74
N GLY A 166 -4.55 -10.79 -10.43
CA GLY A 166 -4.66 -9.77 -9.38
C GLY A 166 -3.45 -8.84 -9.34
N LYS A 167 -2.23 -9.38 -9.52
CA LYS A 167 -0.99 -8.59 -9.61
C LYS A 167 -1.04 -7.65 -10.80
N GLU A 168 -1.44 -8.16 -11.97
CA GLU A 168 -1.55 -7.37 -13.19
C GLU A 168 -2.57 -6.24 -13.06
N VAL A 169 -3.76 -6.54 -12.51
CA VAL A 169 -4.82 -5.56 -12.31
C VAL A 169 -4.42 -4.47 -11.31
N CYS A 170 -3.77 -4.84 -10.19
CA CYS A 170 -3.23 -3.87 -9.24
C CYS A 170 -2.11 -3.03 -9.88
N ALA A 171 -1.21 -3.66 -10.63
CA ALA A 171 -0.10 -2.97 -11.29
C ALA A 171 -0.58 -1.94 -12.32
N ILE A 172 -1.57 -2.28 -13.14
CA ILE A 172 -2.21 -1.36 -14.09
C ILE A 172 -2.76 -0.15 -13.33
N GLN A 173 -3.57 -0.37 -12.30
CA GLN A 173 -4.18 0.73 -11.55
C GLN A 173 -3.12 1.60 -10.88
N VAL A 174 -2.10 1.01 -10.24
CA VAL A 174 -0.99 1.77 -9.63
C VAL A 174 -0.27 2.61 -10.68
N ALA A 175 0.08 2.03 -11.83
CA ALA A 175 0.77 2.74 -12.90
C ALA A 175 -0.09 3.89 -13.46
N GLU A 176 -1.39 3.67 -13.67
CA GLU A 176 -2.32 4.71 -14.12
C GLU A 176 -2.45 5.85 -13.12
N ARG A 177 -2.54 5.56 -11.81
CA ARG A 177 -2.59 6.62 -10.79
C ARG A 177 -1.31 7.45 -10.75
N ILE A 178 -0.15 6.82 -10.93
CA ILE A 178 1.13 7.52 -10.98
C ILE A 178 1.26 8.36 -12.26
N ARG A 179 1.00 7.77 -13.43
CA ARG A 179 1.10 8.46 -14.74
C ARG A 179 0.17 9.67 -14.83
N ASN A 180 -0.98 9.62 -14.16
CA ASN A 180 -1.93 10.73 -14.14
C ASN A 180 -1.56 11.90 -13.21
N LEU A 181 -0.47 11.78 -12.43
CA LEU A 181 0.02 12.88 -11.61
C LEU A 181 0.48 14.05 -12.49
N PRO A 182 0.27 15.31 -12.04
CA PRO A 182 0.66 16.48 -12.83
C PRO A 182 2.12 16.48 -13.29
N LEU A 183 3.04 15.95 -12.46
CA LEU A 183 4.48 15.92 -12.75
C LEU A 183 4.89 15.03 -13.95
N PHE A 184 3.96 14.28 -14.55
CA PHE A 184 4.18 13.42 -15.72
C PHE A 184 3.42 13.88 -16.97
N LYS A 185 2.71 15.02 -16.90
CA LYS A 185 1.92 15.56 -18.01
C LYS A 185 2.65 16.65 -18.81
N GLU A 186 3.92 16.90 -18.46
CA GLU A 186 4.82 17.86 -19.13
C GLU A 186 5.68 17.17 -20.19
#